data_AF-A0A399YGD0-F1
#
_entry.id   AF-A0A399YGD0-F1
#
_cell.length_a   1.000
_cell.length_b   1.000
_cell.length_c   1.000
_cell.angle_alpha   90.00
_cell.angle_beta   90.00
_cell.angle_gamma   90.00
#
_symmetry.space_group_name_H-M   'P 1'
#
loop_
_entity.id
_entity.type
_entity.pdbx_description
1 polymer ?
#
loop_
_entity_poly.entity_id
_entity_poly.type
_entity_poly.pdbx_seq_one_letter_code
_entity_poly.pdbx_strand_id
1 'polypeptide(L)'
;MQAANGAIYMQPPQEWVAFYRPSTEERIVGMWTLCGRNETAIIDATSPDGRATLVYPDGHTQTIVAVDGHYSIELPAATNRNPFGSEGTNAIYPIGGSPVILIEKDDLDHPDAPYRVFMPSALRGAKCQ
;
A
#
# COMPACT_ATOMS: atom_id res chain seq x y z
N MET A 1 -6.79 -2.22 -10.30
CA MET A 1 -7.96 -1.69 -11.04
C MET A 1 -8.39 -0.36 -10.39
N GLN A 2 -7.95 0.78 -10.91
CA GLN A 2 -8.88 1.78 -11.42
C GLN A 2 -10.36 1.78 -11.02
N ALA A 3 -10.86 2.45 -9.97
CA ALA A 3 -12.25 2.93 -10.05
C ALA A 3 -12.29 4.06 -11.09
N ALA A 4 -13.34 4.13 -11.91
CA ALA A 4 -13.48 5.08 -13.02
C ALA A 4 -13.40 6.59 -12.61
N ASN A 5 -13.34 6.87 -11.30
CA ASN A 5 -13.15 8.20 -10.72
C ASN A 5 -11.71 8.45 -10.20
N GLY A 6 -10.73 7.60 -10.56
CA GLY A 6 -9.35 7.71 -10.10
C GLY A 6 -9.12 7.25 -8.65
N ALA A 7 -10.07 6.53 -8.04
CA ALA A 7 -9.84 5.88 -6.76
C ALA A 7 -9.09 4.57 -6.97
N ILE A 8 -7.96 4.41 -6.28
CA ILE A 8 -7.23 3.15 -6.23
C ILE A 8 -8.09 2.15 -5.44
N TYR A 9 -8.11 0.88 -5.85
CA TYR A 9 -8.70 -0.19 -5.05
C TYR A 9 -7.90 -0.37 -3.76
N MET A 10 -8.18 0.48 -2.77
CA MET A 10 -7.96 0.14 -1.38
C MET A 10 -8.87 -1.05 -1.08
N GLN A 11 -8.30 -2.25 -1.08
CA GLN A 11 -8.94 -3.42 -0.51
C GLN A 11 -8.92 -3.20 1.01
N PRO A 12 -10.08 -2.98 1.66
CA PRO A 12 -10.10 -2.98 3.10
C PRO A 12 -9.69 -4.36 3.61
N PRO A 13 -8.95 -4.44 4.72
CA PRO A 13 -8.44 -3.33 5.53
C PRO A 13 -6.92 -3.25 5.41
N GLN A 14 -6.45 -2.61 4.34
CA GLN A 14 -5.07 -2.18 4.17
C GLN A 14 -4.96 -0.67 4.33
N GLU A 15 -3.78 -0.20 4.69
CA GLU A 15 -3.48 1.22 4.88
C GLU A 15 -2.28 1.61 4.02
N TRP A 16 -2.45 2.63 3.18
CA TRP A 16 -1.47 3.01 2.17
C TRP A 16 -1.12 4.50 2.28
N VAL A 17 0.14 4.84 2.07
CA VAL A 17 0.62 6.23 1.96
C VAL A 17 1.53 6.34 0.75
N ALA A 18 1.37 7.38 -0.07
CA ALA A 18 2.15 7.54 -1.29
C ALA A 18 2.76 8.94 -1.42
N PHE A 19 4.01 8.98 -1.87
CA PHE A 19 4.78 10.19 -2.15
C PHE A 19 5.41 10.10 -3.54
N TYR A 20 5.60 11.24 -4.18
CA TYR A 20 6.44 11.36 -5.36
C TYR A 20 7.75 12.04 -4.97
N ARG A 21 8.87 11.54 -5.48
CA ARG A 21 10.21 12.07 -5.26
C ARG A 21 10.74 12.65 -6.58
N PRO A 22 10.66 13.98 -6.78
CA PRO A 22 11.02 14.61 -8.06
C PRO A 22 12.48 14.43 -8.45
N SER A 23 13.40 14.38 -7.49
CA SER A 23 14.85 14.29 -7.77
C SER A 23 15.26 12.97 -8.42
N THR A 24 14.44 11.93 -8.31
CA THR A 24 14.69 10.60 -8.90
C THR A 24 13.51 10.12 -9.73
N GLU A 25 12.46 10.92 -9.90
CA GLU A 25 11.22 10.55 -10.61
C GLU A 25 10.62 9.24 -10.09
N GLU A 26 10.61 9.09 -8.76
CA GLU A 26 10.14 7.86 -8.12
C GLU A 26 8.81 8.07 -7.41
N ARG A 27 7.89 7.12 -7.57
CA ARG A 27 6.76 6.93 -6.68
C ARG A 27 7.15 5.99 -5.55
N ILE A 28 6.87 6.42 -4.32
CA ILE A 28 7.16 5.67 -3.09
C ILE A 28 5.83 5.40 -2.39
N VAL A 29 5.48 4.13 -2.21
CA VAL A 29 4.22 3.71 -1.58
C VAL A 29 4.52 2.85 -0.37
N GLY A 30 4.16 3.32 0.82
CA GLY A 30 4.14 2.51 2.05
C GLY A 30 2.79 1.84 2.21
N MET A 31 2.77 0.55 2.54
CA MET A 31 1.57 -0.27 2.68
C MET A 31 1.67 -1.19 3.88
N TRP A 32 0.57 -1.44 4.58
CA TRP A 32 0.48 -2.52 5.56
C TRP A 32 -0.96 -2.99 5.71
N THR A 33 -1.12 -4.24 6.16
CA THR A 33 -2.43 -4.76 6.54
C THR A 33 -2.82 -4.25 7.93
N LEU A 34 -4.11 -4.06 8.15
CA LEU A 34 -4.71 -3.83 9.45
C LEU A 34 -5.26 -5.14 10.06
N CYS A 35 -5.16 -6.29 9.39
CA CYS A 35 -5.65 -7.56 9.90
C CYS A 35 -4.58 -8.47 10.47
N GLY A 36 -4.99 -9.32 11.42
CA GLY A 36 -4.17 -10.44 11.92
C GLY A 36 -4.05 -11.62 10.95
N ARG A 37 -4.17 -11.37 9.65
CA ARG A 37 -3.97 -12.33 8.56
C ARG A 37 -3.21 -11.66 7.42
N ASN A 38 -2.56 -12.47 6.59
CA ASN A 38 -1.92 -11.96 5.38
C ASN A 38 -2.98 -11.41 4.42
N GLU A 39 -2.62 -10.35 3.72
CA GLU A 39 -3.44 -9.69 2.71
C GLU A 39 -2.61 -9.49 1.44
N THR A 40 -3.28 -9.18 0.33
CA THR A 40 -2.60 -8.85 -0.93
C THR A 40 -2.95 -7.43 -1.36
N ALA A 41 -1.95 -6.57 -1.49
CA ALA A 41 -2.11 -5.26 -2.12
C ALA A 41 -2.00 -5.40 -3.64
N ILE A 42 -2.97 -4.83 -4.36
CA ILE A 42 -2.98 -4.78 -5.83
C ILE A 42 -2.83 -3.33 -6.26
N ILE A 43 -1.65 -2.98 -6.77
CA ILE A 43 -1.29 -1.60 -7.13
C ILE A 43 -1.16 -1.47 -8.64
N ASP A 44 -1.78 -0.45 -9.23
CA ASP A 44 -1.58 -0.10 -10.63
C ASP A 44 -0.16 0.43 -10.81
N ALA A 45 0.61 -0.14 -11.74
CA ALA A 45 1.98 0.27 -12.03
C ALA A 45 1.98 1.64 -12.73
N THR A 46 2.96 2.47 -12.37
CA THR A 46 3.25 3.74 -13.04
C THR A 46 4.60 3.70 -13.75
N SER A 47 5.42 2.69 -13.49
CA SER A 47 6.70 2.55 -14.17
C SER A 47 6.50 2.25 -15.66
N PRO A 48 7.20 2.97 -16.56
CA PRO A 48 7.15 2.73 -18.00
C PRO A 48 7.53 1.30 -18.39
N ASP A 49 8.46 0.70 -17.63
CA ASP A 49 8.94 -0.67 -17.84
C ASP A 49 8.23 -1.71 -16.96
N GLY A 50 7.26 -1.27 -16.16
CA GLY A 50 6.51 -2.11 -15.22
C GLY A 50 7.37 -2.75 -14.13
N ARG A 51 8.51 -2.16 -13.75
CA ARG A 51 9.38 -2.67 -12.68
C ARG A 51 9.32 -1.80 -11.44
N ALA A 52 9.35 -2.45 -10.29
CA ALA A 52 9.45 -1.81 -8.99
C ALA A 52 10.42 -2.57 -8.07
N THR A 53 10.85 -1.89 -7.01
CA THR A 53 11.59 -2.47 -5.90
C THR A 53 10.73 -2.44 -4.65
N LEU A 54 10.55 -3.60 -4.01
CA LEU A 54 10.04 -3.70 -2.67
C LEU A 54 11.18 -3.56 -1.67
N VAL A 55 10.94 -2.84 -0.58
CA VAL A 55 11.84 -2.69 0.57
C VAL A 55 11.08 -3.12 1.82
N TYR A 56 11.69 -4.04 2.56
CA TYR A 56 11.15 -4.60 3.81
C TYR A 56 11.82 -3.95 5.03
N PRO A 57 11.22 -4.05 6.23
CA PRO A 57 11.75 -3.37 7.42
C PRO A 57 13.11 -3.85 7.89
N ASP A 58 13.52 -5.06 7.51
CA ASP A 58 14.84 -5.62 7.76
C ASP A 58 15.91 -5.13 6.76
N GLY A 59 15.51 -4.28 5.80
CA GLY A 59 16.38 -3.75 4.75
C GLY A 59 16.52 -4.68 3.54
N HIS A 60 15.90 -5.87 3.53
CA HIS A 60 15.85 -6.71 2.35
C HIS A 60 15.12 -5.99 1.22
N THR A 61 15.57 -6.20 -0.01
CA THR A 61 14.93 -5.66 -1.21
C THR A 61 14.61 -6.75 -2.22
N GLN A 62 13.50 -6.57 -2.94
CA GLN A 62 13.06 -7.49 -3.98
C GLN A 62 12.60 -6.72 -5.20
N THR A 63 13.12 -7.06 -6.38
CA THR A 63 12.56 -6.54 -7.63
C THR A 63 11.30 -7.30 -8.02
N ILE A 64 10.27 -6.58 -8.42
CA ILE A 64 9.00 -7.13 -8.90
C ILE A 64 8.66 -6.57 -10.28
N VAL A 65 7.77 -7.26 -10.98
CA VAL A 65 7.29 -6.88 -12.31
C VAL A 65 5.78 -6.87 -12.29
N ALA A 66 5.19 -5.86 -12.91
CA ALA A 66 3.75 -5.75 -13.08
C ALA A 66 3.24 -6.84 -14.04
N VAL A 67 2.08 -7.41 -13.71
CA VAL A 67 1.31 -8.30 -14.58
C VAL A 67 0.03 -7.58 -14.92
N ASP A 68 -0.28 -7.47 -16.21
CA ASP A 68 -1.45 -6.74 -16.73
C ASP A 68 -1.56 -5.30 -16.18
N GLY A 69 -0.41 -4.63 -16.03
CA GLY A 69 -0.35 -3.26 -15.51
C GLY A 69 -0.49 -3.14 -13.98
N HIS A 70 -0.41 -4.24 -13.24
CA HIS A 70 -0.57 -4.26 -11.79
C HIS A 70 0.54 -5.04 -11.06
N TYR A 71 1.00 -4.52 -9.92
CA TYR A 71 1.78 -5.28 -8.95
C TYR A 71 0.84 -6.00 -7.97
N SER A 72 1.17 -7.25 -7.65
CA SER A 72 0.57 -8.02 -6.58
C SER A 72 1.59 -8.20 -5.46
N ILE A 73 1.28 -7.69 -4.27
CA ILE A 73 2.24 -7.56 -3.16
C ILE A 73 1.65 -8.22 -1.92
N GLU A 74 2.36 -9.20 -1.38
CA GLU A 74 1.97 -9.84 -0.12
C GLU A 74 2.26 -8.91 1.07
N LEU A 75 1.25 -8.70 1.90
CA LEU A 75 1.34 -7.96 3.15
C LEU A 75 1.25 -8.94 4.32
N PRO A 76 2.30 -9.08 5.14
CA PRO A 76 2.28 -9.94 6.32
C PRO A 76 1.24 -9.50 7.33
N ALA A 77 0.60 -10.46 8.00
CA ALA A 77 -0.35 -10.23 9.08
C ALA A 77 0.14 -9.20 10.11
N ALA A 78 -0.77 -8.35 10.56
CA ALA A 78 -0.54 -7.47 11.67
C ALA A 78 -0.41 -8.26 12.97
N THR A 79 0.74 -8.13 13.62
CA THR A 79 1.08 -8.84 14.86
C THR A 79 0.98 -7.95 16.09
N ASN A 80 1.12 -6.63 15.91
CA ASN A 80 1.01 -5.67 16.99
C ASN A 80 -0.44 -5.17 17.15
N ARG A 81 -1.03 -5.37 18.34
CA ARG A 81 -2.45 -5.08 18.64
C ARG A 81 -2.69 -3.69 19.25
N ASN A 82 -1.77 -2.74 19.05
CA ASN A 82 -1.77 -1.40 19.64
C ASN A 82 -2.89 -0.49 19.07
N PRO A 83 -3.41 0.53 19.81
CA PRO A 83 -3.68 0.61 21.26
C PRO A 83 -5.18 0.41 21.60
N PHE A 84 -6.06 0.23 20.60
CA PHE A 84 -7.51 0.40 20.79
C PHE A 84 -8.27 -0.82 21.31
N GLY A 85 -7.58 -1.85 21.81
CA GLY A 85 -8.22 -3.01 22.43
C GLY A 85 -9.31 -3.63 21.55
N SER A 86 -9.06 -3.74 20.24
CA SER A 86 -9.99 -4.37 19.31
C SER A 86 -10.06 -5.87 19.63
N GLU A 87 -10.78 -6.20 20.68
CA GLU A 87 -11.13 -7.55 21.06
C GLU A 87 -12.49 -7.86 20.42
N GLY A 88 -12.56 -8.97 19.67
CA GLY A 88 -13.80 -9.41 19.02
C GLY A 88 -13.61 -9.84 17.56
N THR A 89 -14.69 -10.36 16.98
CA THR A 89 -14.75 -10.76 15.57
C THR A 89 -14.51 -9.54 14.67
N ASN A 90 -13.52 -9.62 13.78
CA ASN A 90 -13.13 -8.57 12.83
C ASN A 90 -12.31 -7.39 13.39
N ALA A 91 -11.52 -7.64 14.44
CA ALA A 91 -10.54 -6.70 14.98
C ALA A 91 -9.61 -6.11 13.91
N ILE A 92 -9.36 -4.79 13.99
CA ILE A 92 -8.37 -4.09 13.18
C ILE A 92 -7.19 -3.64 14.04
N TYR A 93 -5.99 -3.64 13.47
CA TYR A 93 -4.74 -3.28 14.10
C TYR A 93 -4.10 -2.11 13.33
N PRO A 94 -4.52 -0.86 13.59
CA PRO A 94 -4.25 0.29 12.71
C PRO A 94 -2.78 0.53 12.39
N ILE A 95 -1.90 0.21 13.33
CA ILE A 95 -0.43 0.32 13.20
C ILE A 95 0.26 -1.02 13.48
N GLY A 96 -0.45 -2.12 13.17
CA GLY A 96 -0.05 -3.46 13.55
C GLY A 96 0.70 -4.27 12.50
N GLY A 97 0.50 -3.93 11.22
CA GLY A 97 1.10 -4.60 10.07
C GLY A 97 2.55 -4.22 9.85
N SER A 98 3.37 -5.18 9.42
CA SER A 98 4.73 -4.92 8.97
C SER A 98 4.70 -4.16 7.64
N PRO A 99 5.38 -3.01 7.51
CA PRO A 99 5.28 -2.21 6.30
C PRO A 99 6.02 -2.80 5.09
N VAL A 100 5.25 -2.88 4.01
CA VAL A 100 5.54 -2.92 2.56
C VAL A 100 6.01 -1.60 1.95
N ILE A 101 7.26 -1.34 1.57
CA ILE A 101 7.58 -0.14 0.77
C ILE A 101 7.79 -0.53 -0.70
N LEU A 102 7.01 0.05 -1.60
CA LEU A 102 7.23 -0.02 -3.05
C LEU A 102 7.90 1.26 -3.54
N ILE A 103 8.92 1.11 -4.38
CA ILE A 103 9.61 2.19 -5.08
C ILE A 103 9.62 1.84 -6.56
N GLU A 104 9.09 2.73 -7.40
CA GLU A 104 9.12 2.57 -8.86
C GLU A 104 9.33 3.90 -9.55
N LYS A 105 9.71 3.87 -10.83
CA LYS A 105 9.68 5.06 -11.67
C LYS A 105 8.23 5.48 -11.92
N ASP A 106 8.02 6.78 -12.03
CA ASP A 106 6.71 7.35 -12.30
C ASP A 106 6.87 8.46 -13.33
N ASP A 107 6.46 8.15 -14.57
CA ASP A 107 6.53 9.06 -15.72
C ASP A 107 5.18 9.71 -16.05
N LEU A 108 4.17 9.48 -15.21
CA LEU A 108 2.89 10.15 -15.37
C LEU A 108 3.14 11.66 -15.25
N ASP A 109 2.57 12.43 -16.18
CA ASP A 109 2.60 13.88 -16.07
C ASP A 109 1.81 14.25 -14.82
N HIS A 110 2.51 14.75 -13.80
CA HIS A 110 1.94 15.13 -12.50
C HIS A 110 1.82 16.65 -12.42
N PRO A 111 0.86 17.29 -13.12
CA PRO A 111 0.77 18.75 -13.13
C PRO A 111 0.52 19.34 -11.72
N ASP A 112 0.06 18.53 -10.74
CA ASP A 112 -0.37 19.00 -9.41
C ASP A 112 -0.04 18.10 -8.18
N ALA A 113 0.88 17.14 -8.23
CA ALA A 113 1.00 16.16 -7.12
C ALA A 113 2.21 16.39 -6.17
N PRO A 114 2.05 17.06 -5.00
CA PRO A 114 3.06 16.98 -3.94
C PRO A 114 2.91 15.72 -3.06
N TYR A 115 1.72 15.13 -2.95
CA TYR A 115 1.42 13.84 -2.31
C TYR A 115 -0.08 13.52 -2.48
N ARG A 116 -0.46 12.25 -2.58
CA ARG A 116 -1.87 11.82 -2.43
C ARG A 116 -2.01 11.17 -1.06
N VAL A 117 -2.66 11.87 -0.11
CA VAL A 117 -3.06 11.27 1.16
C VAL A 117 -4.23 10.33 0.89
N PHE A 118 -4.03 9.03 1.08
CA PHE A 118 -5.14 8.11 1.19
C PHE A 118 -5.67 8.21 2.64
N MET A 119 -6.96 8.51 2.77
CA MET A 119 -7.60 8.56 4.09
C MET A 119 -7.60 7.16 4.71
N PRO A 120 -7.23 7.01 5.99
CA PRO A 120 -7.13 5.72 6.63
C PRO A 120 -8.37 4.86 6.52
N SER A 121 -8.16 3.58 6.21
CA SER A 121 -9.23 2.57 6.20
C SER A 121 -9.86 2.45 7.59
N ALA A 122 -9.08 2.68 8.64
CA ALA A 122 -9.54 2.75 10.03
C ALA A 122 -10.62 3.82 10.28
N LEU A 123 -10.63 4.91 9.50
CA LEU A 123 -11.63 5.99 9.64
C LEU A 123 -12.92 5.74 8.84
N ARG A 124 -12.96 4.71 7.99
CA ARG A 124 -14.13 4.36 7.16
C ARG A 124 -14.91 3.14 7.68
N GLY A 125 -14.64 2.69 8.90
CA GLY A 125 -15.31 1.51 9.48
C GLY A 125 -14.87 0.19 8.86
N ALA A 126 -13.64 0.10 8.35
CA ALA A 126 -13.07 -1.12 7.80
C ALA A 126 -13.06 -2.25 8.85
N LYS A 127 -13.34 -3.49 8.40
CA LYS A 127 -13.42 -4.70 9.25
C LYS A 127 -12.61 -5.81 8.62
N CYS A 128 -11.91 -6.59 9.45
CA CYS A 128 -11.26 -7.83 9.06
C CYS A 128 -12.28 -8.99 9.00
N GLN A 129 -13.28 -8.89 8.12
CA GLN A 129 -14.22 -9.99 7.86
C GLN A 129 -13.53 -11.14 7.13
#